data_AF-A0A0A7LF49-F1
#
_entry.id   AF-A0A0A7LF49-F1
#
_cell.length_a   1.000
_cell.length_b   1.000
_cell.length_c   1.000
_cell.angle_alpha   90.00
_cell.angle_beta   90.00
_cell.angle_gamma   90.00
#
_symmetry.space_group_name_H-M   'P 1'
#
loop_
_entity.id
_entity.type
_entity.pdbx_description
1 polymer ?
#
loop_
_entity_poly.entity_id
_entity_poly.type
_entity_poly.pdbx_seq_one_letter_code
_entity_poly.pdbx_strand_id
1 'polypeptide(L)'
;MPNKDIASFLSRKVDLPYDSDLADTLLELRAAWGEAIPSLNEAVFDELAENYGGEDYYEDALTAFAQELTTKGYQLFLISEDVDTFIYAAEDEIQPLEKLLKGNKERYKKLKQQGCKFGMPAKRNDTAGRMMGTKFPQSNEPIAFKSIAGDRVYGIGYEDGRAVNGFAIDLSQSEWKYHYYEKYHLNVVYDPKSQTFAGWDSVSNRVVIGKEPNDPHHWKAVSPPALNKVQRLFWCGGDLFFGYGENIFVVQNGQCVQLSSSKIEYSSLDFLQTGDGKIYASNNAWALFCITKDQSGRYVARPHTFKFMQNGFLLHGCANGNNVLYCQPLVEKGKIIPALIQVNMDSGRYSYAKLKHMTGSANIKDWDNEFWYVDGMLDPLKKSYDMAQFISKKTGEIYRIRSGALGKYRLSNAVRLSDGKIVFIISVSGSNKLFKPDDFWGYLKEMNPNPEKLEWNESEVLFPNQPKLE
;
A
#
# COMPACT_ATOMS: atom_id res chain seq x y z
N MET A 1 4.98 -51.78 -2.16
CA MET A 1 4.70 -50.33 -2.34
C MET A 1 3.19 -50.19 -2.26
N PRO A 2 2.64 -49.39 -1.32
CA PRO A 2 1.21 -49.17 -1.30
C PRO A 2 0.83 -48.45 -2.60
N ASN A 3 -0.18 -48.96 -3.30
CA ASN A 3 -0.83 -48.27 -4.40
C ASN A 3 -1.28 -46.91 -3.87
N LYS A 4 -0.51 -45.84 -4.14
CA LYS A 4 -1.03 -44.48 -4.00
C LYS A 4 -2.15 -44.38 -5.03
N ASP A 5 -3.38 -44.38 -4.53
CA ASP A 5 -4.61 -44.40 -5.32
C ASP A 5 -4.64 -43.20 -6.28
N ILE A 6 -5.20 -43.40 -7.47
CA ILE A 6 -5.41 -42.36 -8.50
C ILE A 6 -6.11 -41.14 -7.87
N ALA A 7 -7.07 -41.42 -6.99
CA ALA A 7 -7.80 -40.41 -6.24
C ALA A 7 -6.88 -39.46 -5.44
N SER A 8 -5.75 -39.96 -4.90
CA SER A 8 -4.81 -39.15 -4.12
C SER A 8 -3.98 -38.18 -4.97
N PHE A 9 -3.73 -38.49 -6.24
CA PHE A 9 -3.07 -37.55 -7.15
C PHE A 9 -4.10 -36.58 -7.75
N LEU A 10 -5.28 -37.07 -8.14
CA LEU A 10 -6.33 -36.22 -8.68
C LEU A 10 -6.82 -35.17 -7.67
N SER A 11 -6.82 -35.48 -6.37
CA SER A 11 -7.16 -34.50 -5.33
C SER A 11 -6.14 -33.37 -5.17
N ARG A 12 -4.97 -33.46 -5.82
CA ARG A 12 -3.93 -32.41 -5.80
C ARG A 12 -4.01 -31.48 -7.00
N LYS A 13 -4.92 -31.72 -7.95
CA LYS A 13 -5.08 -30.86 -9.12
C LYS A 13 -5.47 -29.45 -8.69
N VAL A 14 -4.82 -28.45 -9.28
CA VAL A 14 -5.15 -27.03 -9.11
C VAL A 14 -5.28 -26.43 -10.50
N ASP A 15 -6.42 -25.81 -10.75
CA ASP A 15 -6.63 -25.00 -11.94
C ASP A 15 -6.24 -23.57 -11.60
N LEU A 16 -5.33 -22.99 -12.39
CA LEU A 16 -4.95 -21.59 -12.23
C LEU A 16 -5.71 -20.72 -13.24
N PRO A 17 -6.02 -19.47 -12.88
CA PRO A 17 -6.60 -18.53 -13.83
C PRO A 17 -5.65 -18.32 -15.02
N TYR A 18 -6.19 -18.37 -16.24
CA TYR A 18 -5.45 -18.03 -17.45
C TYR A 18 -4.88 -16.60 -17.34
N ASP A 19 -3.62 -16.40 -17.74
CA ASP A 19 -2.91 -15.10 -17.70
C ASP A 19 -2.57 -14.57 -16.29
N SER A 20 -2.51 -15.46 -15.28
CA SER A 20 -2.00 -15.09 -13.96
C SER A 20 -0.49 -14.85 -14.01
N ASP A 21 0.04 -13.78 -13.43
CA ASP A 21 1.49 -13.65 -13.30
C ASP A 21 2.06 -14.68 -12.28
N LEU A 22 3.39 -14.81 -12.20
CA LEU A 22 4.01 -15.78 -11.30
C LEU A 22 3.73 -15.49 -9.81
N ALA A 23 3.54 -14.23 -9.43
CA ALA A 23 3.25 -13.86 -8.05
C ALA A 23 1.85 -14.34 -7.64
N ASP A 24 0.86 -14.16 -8.53
CA ASP A 24 -0.50 -14.65 -8.38
C ASP A 24 -0.54 -16.18 -8.35
N THR A 25 0.16 -16.82 -9.30
CA THR A 25 0.34 -18.28 -9.31
C THR A 25 0.89 -18.77 -7.97
N LEU A 26 1.92 -18.14 -7.44
CA LEU A 26 2.51 -18.52 -6.16
C LEU A 26 1.50 -18.41 -5.01
N LEU A 27 0.66 -17.36 -4.98
CA LEU A 27 -0.38 -17.20 -3.96
C LEU A 27 -1.43 -18.30 -4.04
N GLU A 28 -1.90 -18.64 -5.24
CA GLU A 28 -2.86 -19.73 -5.47
C GLU A 28 -2.27 -21.10 -5.09
N LEU A 29 -1.04 -21.37 -5.51
CA LEU A 29 -0.35 -22.62 -5.15
C LEU A 29 -0.07 -22.71 -3.64
N ARG A 30 0.20 -21.60 -2.96
CA ARG A 30 0.28 -21.57 -1.48
C ARG A 30 -1.06 -21.85 -0.83
N ALA A 31 -2.14 -21.28 -1.37
CA ALA A 31 -3.48 -21.51 -0.85
C ALA A 31 -3.93 -22.96 -1.01
N ALA A 32 -3.52 -23.62 -2.09
CA ALA A 32 -3.89 -25.01 -2.40
C ALA A 32 -2.93 -26.05 -1.79
N TRP A 33 -1.62 -25.82 -1.83
CA TRP A 33 -0.59 -26.81 -1.51
C TRP A 33 0.34 -26.38 -0.37
N GLY A 34 0.22 -25.17 0.18
CA GLY A 34 1.18 -24.63 1.17
C GLY A 34 1.33 -25.47 2.44
N GLU A 35 0.28 -26.20 2.86
CA GLU A 35 0.37 -27.15 3.98
C GLU A 35 1.11 -28.44 3.59
N ALA A 36 0.89 -28.94 2.36
CA ALA A 36 1.50 -30.17 1.87
C ALA A 36 2.95 -29.98 1.37
N ILE A 37 3.29 -28.77 0.93
CA ILE A 37 4.61 -28.35 0.47
C ILE A 37 5.03 -27.09 1.26
N PRO A 38 5.47 -27.24 2.52
CA PRO A 38 5.83 -26.08 3.36
C PRO A 38 6.89 -25.17 2.72
N SER A 39 7.78 -25.74 1.90
CA SER A 39 8.81 -25.00 1.17
C SER A 39 8.28 -23.93 0.21
N LEU A 40 7.02 -23.99 -0.23
CA LEU A 40 6.40 -22.93 -1.03
C LEU A 40 6.37 -21.57 -0.30
N ASN A 41 6.46 -21.59 1.04
CA ASN A 41 6.49 -20.38 1.87
C ASN A 41 7.91 -19.83 2.12
N GLU A 42 8.94 -20.44 1.53
CA GLU A 42 10.31 -19.94 1.63
C GLU A 42 10.53 -18.71 0.73
N ALA A 43 11.33 -17.75 1.21
CA ALA A 43 11.56 -16.46 0.56
C ALA A 43 12.09 -16.55 -0.89
N VAL A 44 12.77 -17.65 -1.24
CA VAL A 44 13.32 -17.87 -2.59
C VAL A 44 12.25 -17.85 -3.68
N PHE A 45 11.02 -18.27 -3.36
CA PHE A 45 9.89 -18.23 -4.29
C PHE A 45 9.30 -16.82 -4.42
N ASP A 46 9.26 -16.04 -3.34
CA ASP A 46 8.89 -14.61 -3.41
C ASP A 46 9.93 -13.80 -4.21
N GLU A 47 11.21 -14.10 -4.03
CA GLU A 47 12.30 -13.51 -4.85
C GLU A 47 12.23 -13.93 -6.31
N LEU A 48 11.74 -15.13 -6.60
CA LEU A 48 11.53 -15.60 -7.97
C LEU A 48 10.31 -14.90 -8.61
N ALA A 49 9.21 -14.81 -7.87
CA ALA A 49 8.04 -14.03 -8.28
C ALA A 49 8.41 -12.56 -8.53
N GLU A 50 9.15 -11.91 -7.63
CA GLU A 50 9.69 -10.56 -7.86
C GLU A 50 10.62 -10.53 -9.08
N ASN A 51 11.48 -11.54 -9.28
CA ASN A 51 12.41 -11.61 -10.41
C ASN A 51 11.74 -11.86 -11.76
N TYR A 52 10.49 -12.32 -11.82
CA TYR A 52 9.73 -12.52 -13.07
C TYR A 52 8.45 -11.66 -13.14
N GLY A 53 8.13 -10.90 -12.09
CA GLY A 53 6.88 -10.13 -12.00
C GLY A 53 6.84 -8.91 -12.92
N GLY A 54 5.82 -8.82 -13.76
CA GLY A 54 5.64 -7.72 -14.71
C GLY A 54 6.31 -7.92 -16.07
N GLU A 55 6.48 -9.17 -16.51
CA GLU A 55 6.83 -9.53 -17.88
C GLU A 55 5.69 -10.34 -18.53
N ASP A 56 5.48 -10.19 -19.84
CA ASP A 56 4.49 -10.94 -20.65
C ASP A 56 4.92 -12.41 -20.93
N TYR A 57 5.81 -12.98 -20.12
CA TYR A 57 6.41 -14.30 -20.32
C TYR A 57 5.98 -15.29 -19.23
N TYR A 58 4.66 -15.49 -19.09
CA TYR A 58 4.10 -16.41 -18.09
C TYR A 58 4.72 -17.81 -18.16
N GLU A 59 4.94 -18.35 -19.37
CA GLU A 59 5.56 -19.68 -19.54
C GLU A 59 7.00 -19.75 -19.00
N ASP A 60 7.81 -18.72 -19.24
CA ASP A 60 9.20 -18.69 -18.75
C ASP A 60 9.23 -18.57 -17.23
N ALA A 61 8.36 -17.73 -16.67
CA ALA A 61 8.21 -17.57 -15.24
C ALA A 61 7.76 -18.88 -14.57
N LEU A 62 6.79 -19.56 -15.16
CA LEU A 62 6.26 -20.83 -14.66
C LEU A 62 7.28 -21.97 -14.76
N THR A 63 8.05 -22.04 -15.84
CA THR A 63 9.13 -23.04 -15.96
C THR A 63 10.30 -22.75 -15.02
N ALA A 64 10.60 -21.48 -14.72
CA ALA A 64 11.54 -21.09 -13.68
C ALA A 64 11.03 -21.48 -12.28
N PHE A 65 9.75 -21.24 -11.98
CA PHE A 65 9.14 -21.69 -10.73
C PHE A 65 9.21 -23.21 -10.57
N ALA A 66 8.80 -23.96 -11.61
CA ALA A 66 8.89 -25.41 -11.61
C ALA A 66 10.33 -25.89 -11.42
N GLN A 67 11.31 -25.19 -12.00
CA GLN A 67 12.73 -25.48 -11.82
C GLN A 67 13.18 -25.24 -10.37
N GLU A 68 12.82 -24.12 -9.76
CA GLU A 68 13.14 -23.82 -8.35
C GLU A 68 12.50 -24.84 -7.42
N LEU A 69 11.27 -25.27 -7.71
CA LEU A 69 10.56 -26.30 -6.96
C LEU A 69 11.30 -27.65 -6.95
N THR A 70 12.06 -27.97 -8.01
CA THR A 70 12.89 -29.19 -8.03
C THR A 70 14.02 -29.17 -6.99
N THR A 71 14.50 -27.99 -6.58
CA THR A 71 15.50 -27.88 -5.49
C THR A 71 14.94 -28.31 -4.14
N LYS A 72 13.60 -28.34 -4.02
CA LYS A 72 12.86 -28.77 -2.83
C LYS A 72 12.36 -30.21 -2.94
N GLY A 73 12.75 -30.94 -3.99
CA GLY A 73 12.39 -32.34 -4.19
C GLY A 73 11.01 -32.56 -4.81
N TYR A 74 10.43 -31.55 -5.46
CA TYR A 74 9.12 -31.65 -6.10
C TYR A 74 9.19 -31.30 -7.59
N GLN A 75 8.36 -31.97 -8.40
CA GLN A 75 8.21 -31.73 -9.84
C GLN A 75 6.81 -31.25 -10.14
N LEU A 76 6.69 -30.15 -10.90
CA LEU A 76 5.41 -29.65 -11.40
C LEU A 76 5.08 -30.26 -12.77
N PHE A 77 3.82 -30.65 -12.94
CA PHE A 77 3.26 -31.17 -14.18
C PHE A 77 2.08 -30.31 -14.61
N LEU A 78 2.05 -29.92 -15.88
CA LEU A 78 0.89 -29.35 -16.55
C LEU A 78 0.09 -30.50 -17.19
N ILE A 79 -1.18 -30.62 -16.83
CA ILE A 79 -2.07 -31.74 -17.23
C ILE A 79 -3.11 -31.27 -18.27
N SER A 80 -3.47 -29.99 -18.25
CA SER A 80 -4.36 -29.38 -19.25
C SER A 80 -3.89 -27.96 -19.55
N GLU A 81 -3.59 -27.67 -20.82
CA GLU A 81 -3.23 -26.32 -21.29
C GLU A 81 -4.47 -25.42 -21.47
N ASP A 82 -5.66 -26.00 -21.64
CA ASP A 82 -6.90 -25.23 -21.87
C ASP A 82 -7.39 -24.50 -20.61
N VAL A 83 -7.06 -25.02 -19.43
CA VAL A 83 -7.52 -24.52 -18.11
C VAL A 83 -6.33 -24.37 -17.15
N ASP A 84 -5.10 -24.47 -17.66
CA ASP A 84 -3.86 -24.45 -16.88
C ASP A 84 -3.95 -25.28 -15.58
N THR A 85 -4.23 -26.57 -15.74
CA THR A 85 -4.37 -27.52 -14.63
C THR A 85 -3.01 -28.10 -14.25
N PHE A 86 -2.60 -27.91 -13.00
CA PHE A 86 -1.33 -28.39 -12.47
C PHE A 86 -1.48 -29.49 -11.43
N ILE A 87 -0.46 -30.33 -11.35
CA ILE A 87 -0.26 -31.28 -10.26
C ILE A 87 1.22 -31.34 -9.88
N TYR A 88 1.52 -31.48 -8.60
CA TYR A 88 2.88 -31.73 -8.12
C TYR A 88 3.09 -33.23 -7.80
N ALA A 89 4.34 -33.68 -7.90
CA ALA A 89 4.79 -34.95 -7.36
C ALA A 89 6.09 -34.76 -6.57
N ALA A 90 6.21 -35.41 -5.41
CA ALA A 90 7.49 -35.56 -4.75
C ALA A 90 8.42 -36.45 -5.60
N GLU A 91 9.74 -36.37 -5.39
CA GLU A 91 10.74 -37.07 -6.19
C GLU A 91 10.49 -38.59 -6.33
N ASP A 92 10.07 -39.25 -5.25
CA ASP A 92 9.73 -40.67 -5.21
C ASP A 92 8.37 -41.00 -5.88
N GLU A 93 7.53 -39.99 -6.11
CA GLU A 93 6.21 -40.10 -6.72
C GLU A 93 6.21 -39.81 -8.23
N ILE A 94 7.29 -39.24 -8.78
CA ILE A 94 7.38 -38.84 -10.21
C ILE A 94 7.11 -40.02 -11.14
N GLN A 95 7.86 -41.13 -11.01
CA GLN A 95 7.69 -42.30 -11.87
C GLN A 95 6.32 -42.97 -11.71
N PRO A 96 5.80 -43.19 -10.47
CA PRO A 96 4.43 -43.64 -10.27
C PRO A 96 3.38 -42.78 -10.98
N LEU A 97 3.47 -41.45 -10.85
CA LEU A 97 2.52 -40.53 -11.48
C LEU A 97 2.60 -40.58 -13.00
N GLU A 98 3.80 -40.58 -13.59
CA GLU A 98 3.95 -40.68 -15.05
C GLU A 98 3.37 -41.99 -15.61
N LYS A 99 3.58 -43.11 -14.92
CA LYS A 99 2.99 -44.39 -15.31
C LYS A 99 1.47 -44.33 -15.27
N LEU A 100 0.92 -43.65 -14.27
CA LEU A 100 -0.51 -43.48 -14.10
C LEU A 100 -1.14 -42.64 -15.21
N LEU A 101 -0.59 -41.45 -15.47
CA LEU A 101 -1.08 -40.55 -16.51
C LEU A 101 -1.03 -41.21 -17.89
N LYS A 102 0.06 -41.92 -18.21
CA LYS A 102 0.17 -42.71 -19.45
C LYS A 102 -0.87 -43.83 -19.53
N GLY A 103 -1.09 -44.54 -18.42
CA GLY A 103 -2.10 -45.61 -18.35
C GLY A 103 -3.52 -45.10 -18.63
N ASN A 104 -3.84 -43.90 -18.15
CA ASN A 104 -5.12 -43.23 -18.35
C ASN A 104 -5.20 -42.43 -19.67
N LYS A 105 -4.13 -42.42 -20.48
CA LYS A 105 -4.02 -41.62 -21.70
C LYS A 105 -4.20 -40.10 -21.47
N GLU A 106 -3.92 -39.61 -20.26
CA GLU A 106 -3.87 -38.17 -19.98
C GLU A 106 -2.58 -37.58 -20.59
N ARG A 107 -2.72 -36.47 -21.33
CA ARG A 107 -1.56 -35.70 -21.79
C ARG A 107 -0.95 -34.95 -20.61
N TYR A 108 0.36 -34.81 -20.60
CA TYR A 108 1.05 -34.03 -19.58
C TYR A 108 2.38 -33.47 -20.08
N LYS A 109 2.81 -32.36 -19.48
CA LYS A 109 4.11 -31.73 -19.68
C LYS A 109 4.81 -31.59 -18.33
N LYS A 110 6.03 -32.13 -18.21
CA LYS A 110 6.90 -31.85 -17.05
C LYS A 110 7.49 -30.47 -17.21
N LEU A 111 7.17 -29.56 -16.31
CA LEU A 111 7.65 -28.19 -16.38
C LEU A 111 9.04 -28.10 -15.76
N LYS A 112 9.96 -27.51 -16.51
CA LYS A 112 11.30 -27.19 -16.05
C LYS A 112 11.91 -26.17 -17.00
N GLN A 113 12.86 -25.40 -16.49
CA GLN A 113 13.57 -24.44 -17.31
C GLN A 113 14.52 -25.14 -18.29
N GLN A 114 14.61 -24.61 -19.51
CA GLN A 114 15.45 -25.19 -20.55
C GLN A 114 16.94 -25.15 -20.16
N GLY A 115 17.63 -26.27 -20.35
CA GLY A 115 19.06 -26.43 -20.03
C GLY A 115 19.36 -26.61 -18.54
N CYS A 116 18.36 -26.64 -17.66
CA CYS A 116 18.52 -26.93 -16.24
C CYS A 116 18.23 -28.41 -15.94
N LYS A 117 18.94 -28.95 -14.94
CA LYS A 117 18.73 -30.31 -14.41
C LYS A 117 17.85 -30.24 -13.15
N PHE A 118 17.17 -31.34 -12.84
CA PHE A 118 16.42 -31.46 -11.59
C PHE A 118 17.35 -31.21 -10.39
N GLY A 119 16.88 -30.44 -9.42
CA GLY A 119 17.63 -30.07 -8.21
C GLY A 119 18.55 -28.85 -8.38
N MET A 120 18.66 -28.27 -9.58
CA MET A 120 19.39 -27.01 -9.78
C MET A 120 18.49 -25.80 -9.52
N PRO A 121 19.02 -24.70 -8.96
CA PRO A 121 18.28 -23.45 -8.83
C PRO A 121 17.80 -22.90 -10.17
N ALA A 122 16.70 -22.15 -10.17
CA ALA A 122 16.21 -21.50 -11.38
C ALA A 122 17.15 -20.35 -11.79
N LYS A 123 17.33 -20.18 -13.11
CA LYS A 123 18.00 -19.00 -13.65
C LYS A 123 17.12 -17.78 -13.42
N ARG A 124 17.77 -16.65 -13.15
CA ARG A 124 17.11 -15.37 -12.87
C ARG A 124 17.23 -14.45 -14.08
N ASN A 125 16.20 -13.63 -14.32
CA ASN A 125 16.22 -12.60 -15.35
C ASN A 125 17.06 -11.40 -14.90
N ASP A 126 17.64 -10.69 -15.87
CA ASP A 126 18.25 -9.38 -15.63
C ASP A 126 17.13 -8.36 -15.41
N THR A 127 16.99 -7.87 -14.18
CA THR A 127 15.85 -7.03 -13.74
C THR A 127 16.07 -5.53 -13.98
N ALA A 128 16.96 -5.18 -14.90
CA ALA A 128 17.22 -3.79 -15.27
C ALA A 128 16.03 -3.16 -16.01
N GLY A 129 15.02 -2.68 -15.25
CA GLY A 129 14.05 -1.67 -15.71
C GLY A 129 12.68 -2.20 -16.17
N ARG A 130 11.78 -2.52 -15.23
CA ARG A 130 10.40 -2.89 -15.56
C ARG A 130 9.47 -1.70 -15.74
N MET A 131 9.59 -0.68 -14.90
CA MET A 131 9.05 0.64 -15.17
C MET A 131 10.21 1.56 -15.53
N MET A 132 10.17 2.13 -16.73
CA MET A 132 11.17 3.09 -17.19
C MET A 132 10.98 4.43 -16.47
N GLY A 133 12.09 5.06 -16.11
CA GLY A 133 12.05 6.32 -15.40
C GLY A 133 13.40 6.81 -14.93
N THR A 134 13.40 8.08 -14.51
CA THR A 134 14.58 8.76 -13.99
C THR A 134 14.67 8.56 -12.48
N LYS A 135 15.81 8.04 -12.01
CA LYS A 135 16.14 7.97 -10.58
C LYS A 135 16.90 9.24 -10.19
N PHE A 136 16.42 9.92 -9.16
CA PHE A 136 17.12 11.08 -8.63
C PHE A 136 18.41 10.65 -7.92
N PRO A 137 19.57 11.26 -8.24
CA PRO A 137 20.84 10.91 -7.62
C PRO A 137 20.79 11.06 -6.10
N GLN A 138 21.64 10.28 -5.43
CA GLN A 138 21.75 10.28 -3.98
C GLN A 138 22.44 11.57 -3.53
N SER A 139 21.94 12.18 -2.45
CA SER A 139 22.68 13.19 -1.70
C SER A 139 24.03 12.60 -1.26
N ASN A 140 25.08 13.41 -1.28
CA ASN A 140 26.38 13.03 -0.71
C ASN A 140 26.31 12.89 0.82
N GLU A 141 25.31 13.51 1.45
CA GLU A 141 25.01 13.43 2.87
C GLU A 141 23.88 12.42 3.15
N PRO A 142 23.90 11.71 4.29
CA PRO A 142 22.77 10.90 4.72
C PRO A 142 21.50 11.76 4.91
N ILE A 143 20.41 11.38 4.25
CA ILE A 143 19.14 12.11 4.29
C ILE A 143 17.96 11.18 4.57
N ALA A 144 16.87 11.75 5.10
CA ALA A 144 15.58 11.09 5.17
C ALA A 144 14.46 12.02 4.67
N PHE A 145 13.70 11.56 3.68
CA PHE A 145 12.44 12.19 3.30
C PHE A 145 11.40 12.01 4.41
N LYS A 146 10.67 13.07 4.76
CA LYS A 146 9.71 13.09 5.88
C LYS A 146 8.28 13.40 5.47
N SER A 147 8.08 14.27 4.49
CA SER A 147 6.75 14.63 4.02
C SER A 147 6.76 15.14 2.60
N ILE A 148 5.60 15.11 1.96
CA ILE A 148 5.35 15.73 0.66
C ILE A 148 4.16 16.67 0.83
N ALA A 149 4.30 17.90 0.34
CA ALA A 149 3.26 18.93 0.44
C ALA A 149 3.25 19.73 -0.87
N GLY A 150 2.13 19.71 -1.59
CA GLY A 150 2.09 20.22 -2.96
C GLY A 150 3.16 19.52 -3.82
N ASP A 151 3.90 20.30 -4.62
CA ASP A 151 4.96 19.78 -5.49
C ASP A 151 6.35 19.81 -4.81
N ARG A 152 6.38 19.56 -3.50
CA ARG A 152 7.59 19.66 -2.68
C ARG A 152 7.79 18.44 -1.82
N VAL A 153 9.00 17.90 -1.83
CA VAL A 153 9.45 16.92 -0.84
C VAL A 153 10.25 17.63 0.24
N TYR A 154 9.95 17.33 1.50
CA TYR A 154 10.66 17.83 2.67
C TYR A 154 11.37 16.70 3.40
N GLY A 155 12.54 16.98 3.94
CA GLY A 155 13.32 15.99 4.68
C GLY A 155 14.32 16.58 5.66
N ILE A 156 15.13 15.68 6.24
CA ILE A 156 16.18 15.99 7.20
C ILE A 156 17.51 15.48 6.64
N GLY A 157 18.56 16.30 6.71
CA GLY A 157 19.94 15.86 6.54
C GLY A 157 20.58 15.49 7.88
N TYR A 158 21.43 14.48 7.85
CA TYR A 158 22.09 13.91 9.02
C TYR A 158 23.60 13.96 8.88
N GLU A 159 24.26 14.25 10.00
CA GLU A 159 25.72 14.22 10.14
C GLU A 159 26.05 13.38 11.39
N ASP A 160 26.91 12.37 11.24
CA ASP A 160 27.22 11.39 12.29
C ASP A 160 25.99 10.81 13.02
N GLY A 161 24.92 10.56 12.26
CA GLY A 161 23.66 10.02 12.77
C GLY A 161 22.77 11.02 13.51
N ARG A 162 23.14 12.30 13.59
CA ARG A 162 22.35 13.38 14.20
C ARG A 162 21.68 14.22 13.13
N ALA A 163 20.42 14.61 13.37
CA ALA A 163 19.72 15.55 12.50
C ALA A 163 20.36 16.94 12.61
N VAL A 164 20.81 17.51 11.48
CA VAL A 164 21.55 18.78 11.45
C VAL A 164 20.83 19.90 10.70
N ASN A 165 20.10 19.57 9.64
CA ASN A 165 19.42 20.55 8.79
C ASN A 165 18.14 19.96 8.18
N GLY A 166 17.26 20.84 7.74
CA GLY A 166 16.15 20.47 6.86
C GLY A 166 16.52 20.67 5.40
N PHE A 167 15.78 20.03 4.51
CA PHE A 167 15.83 20.35 3.08
C PHE A 167 14.46 20.25 2.42
N ALA A 168 14.31 20.97 1.31
CA ALA A 168 13.20 20.86 0.39
C ALA A 168 13.70 20.56 -1.03
N ILE A 169 12.90 19.85 -1.81
CA ILE A 169 13.12 19.61 -3.24
C ILE A 169 11.87 20.04 -4.00
N ASP A 170 12.04 20.90 -5.00
CA ASP A 170 10.99 21.25 -5.96
C ASP A 170 10.85 20.16 -7.03
N LEU A 171 9.78 19.38 -6.94
CA LEU A 171 9.49 18.29 -7.86
C LEU A 171 8.94 18.77 -9.22
N SER A 172 8.47 20.01 -9.30
CA SER A 172 7.95 20.59 -10.55
C SER A 172 9.06 20.97 -11.54
N GLN A 173 10.30 21.13 -11.06
CA GLN A 173 11.45 21.44 -11.90
C GLN A 173 11.90 20.23 -12.72
N SER A 174 12.50 20.48 -13.88
CA SER A 174 13.14 19.43 -14.68
C SER A 174 14.37 18.83 -14.01
N GLU A 175 15.12 19.67 -13.28
CA GLU A 175 16.23 19.27 -12.43
C GLU A 175 15.85 19.48 -10.97
N TRP A 176 15.76 18.38 -10.23
CA TRP A 176 15.51 18.44 -8.79
C TRP A 176 16.79 18.83 -8.05
N LYS A 177 16.69 19.78 -7.12
CA LYS A 177 17.83 20.29 -6.34
C LYS A 177 17.46 20.31 -4.87
N TYR A 178 18.46 20.04 -4.02
CA TYR A 178 18.32 20.18 -2.58
C TYR A 178 18.42 21.66 -2.19
N HIS A 179 17.40 22.15 -1.50
CA HIS A 179 17.39 23.44 -0.84
C HIS A 179 17.51 23.23 0.66
N TYR A 180 18.72 23.29 1.20
CA TYR A 180 19.00 23.09 2.62
C TYR A 180 18.73 24.34 3.44
N TYR A 181 18.32 24.14 4.69
CA TYR A 181 18.03 25.20 5.66
C TYR A 181 18.28 24.72 7.10
N GLU A 182 18.60 25.62 8.04
CA GLU A 182 19.25 25.26 9.33
C GLU A 182 18.37 24.46 10.30
N LYS A 183 17.04 24.58 10.21
CA LYS A 183 16.07 23.85 11.04
C LYS A 183 15.28 22.87 10.17
N TYR A 184 14.57 21.89 10.72
CA TYR A 184 13.74 21.00 9.91
C TYR A 184 12.27 21.10 10.28
N HIS A 185 11.42 20.80 9.29
CA HIS A 185 9.97 20.78 9.46
C HIS A 185 9.47 19.37 9.21
N LEU A 186 8.54 18.94 10.06
CA LEU A 186 7.93 17.60 10.00
C LEU A 186 6.44 17.71 9.74
N ASN A 187 5.88 16.65 9.13
CA ASN A 187 4.48 16.57 8.74
C ASN A 187 4.02 17.82 7.97
N VAL A 188 4.84 18.27 7.02
CA VAL A 188 4.49 19.42 6.20
C VAL A 188 3.27 19.05 5.34
N VAL A 189 2.26 19.91 5.36
CA VAL A 189 1.02 19.78 4.57
C VAL A 189 0.74 21.07 3.81
N TYR A 190 0.06 20.96 2.68
CA TYR A 190 -0.21 22.08 1.78
C TYR A 190 -1.73 22.23 1.56
N ASP A 191 -2.23 23.46 1.66
CA ASP A 191 -3.58 23.81 1.22
C ASP A 191 -3.53 24.48 -0.16
N PRO A 192 -4.04 23.83 -1.22
CA PRO A 192 -4.08 24.43 -2.55
C PRO A 192 -5.00 25.66 -2.61
N LYS A 193 -6.02 25.75 -1.75
CA LYS A 193 -6.98 26.86 -1.78
C LYS A 193 -6.36 28.18 -1.32
N SER A 194 -5.63 28.15 -0.21
CA SER A 194 -4.93 29.33 0.33
C SER A 194 -3.48 29.46 -0.15
N GLN A 195 -2.97 28.46 -0.88
CA GLN A 195 -1.56 28.32 -1.26
C GLN A 195 -0.62 28.47 -0.06
N THR A 196 -0.98 27.81 1.04
CA THR A 196 -0.29 27.93 2.32
C THR A 196 0.18 26.57 2.80
N PHE A 197 1.43 26.52 3.24
CA PHE A 197 2.03 25.36 3.88
C PHE A 197 1.86 25.46 5.39
N ALA A 198 1.76 24.31 6.04
CA ALA A 198 1.87 24.18 7.49
C ALA A 198 2.84 23.05 7.82
N GLY A 199 3.55 23.17 8.93
CA GLY A 199 4.45 22.13 9.42
C GLY A 199 4.71 22.24 10.91
N TRP A 200 5.28 21.20 11.49
CA TRP A 200 5.84 21.25 12.84
C TRP A 200 7.31 21.66 12.79
N ASP A 201 7.68 22.71 13.49
CA ASP A 201 9.02 23.30 13.51
C ASP A 201 9.88 22.72 14.63
N SER A 202 11.06 22.18 14.28
CA SER A 202 11.93 21.45 15.19
C SER A 202 12.62 22.27 16.28
N VAL A 203 12.69 23.59 16.11
CA VAL A 203 13.38 24.48 17.04
C VAL A 203 12.41 25.07 18.04
N SER A 204 11.28 25.59 17.55
CA SER A 204 10.25 26.21 18.38
C SER A 204 9.29 25.20 19.00
N ASN A 205 9.22 23.97 18.50
CA ASN A 205 8.22 22.96 18.86
C ASN A 205 6.80 23.49 18.69
N ARG A 206 6.52 24.15 17.56
CA ARG A 206 5.23 24.79 17.25
C ARG A 206 4.76 24.40 15.85
N VAL A 207 3.45 24.46 15.65
CA VAL A 207 2.87 24.49 14.30
C VAL A 207 3.13 25.87 13.71
N VAL A 208 3.72 25.88 12.53
CA VAL A 208 4.06 27.07 11.75
C VAL A 208 3.33 27.05 10.40
N ILE A 209 3.01 28.22 9.86
CA ILE A 209 2.41 28.37 8.52
C ILE A 209 3.16 29.39 7.68
N GLY A 210 3.23 29.17 6.36
CA GLY A 210 3.83 30.13 5.44
C GLY A 210 3.57 29.82 3.97
N LYS A 211 3.88 30.79 3.11
CA LYS A 211 3.64 30.68 1.66
C LYS A 211 4.89 30.30 0.87
N GLU A 212 6.08 30.65 1.37
CA GLU A 212 7.34 30.36 0.70
C GLU A 212 7.82 28.94 1.01
N PRO A 213 7.74 27.97 0.07
CA PRO A 213 8.02 26.56 0.35
C PRO A 213 9.50 26.26 0.54
N ASN A 214 10.38 27.04 -0.10
CA ASN A 214 11.82 26.82 -0.13
C ASN A 214 12.57 27.60 0.95
N ASP A 215 11.87 28.47 1.69
CA ASP A 215 12.41 29.23 2.80
C ASP A 215 11.45 29.20 3.99
N PRO A 216 11.40 28.06 4.71
CA PRO A 216 10.48 27.91 5.82
C PRO A 216 10.94 28.64 7.08
N HIS A 217 12.05 29.39 7.04
CA HIS A 217 12.49 30.21 8.18
C HIS A 217 11.49 31.31 8.54
N HIS A 218 10.81 31.85 7.52
CA HIS A 218 9.85 32.93 7.68
C HIS A 218 8.42 32.45 7.99
N TRP A 219 8.23 31.14 8.21
CA TRP A 219 6.91 30.61 8.57
C TRP A 219 6.53 31.04 9.99
N LYS A 220 5.29 31.54 10.12
CA LYS A 220 4.76 32.11 11.34
C LYS A 220 4.23 31.01 12.26
N ALA A 221 4.68 30.99 13.51
CA ALA A 221 4.11 30.11 14.52
C ALA A 221 2.65 30.48 14.85
N VAL A 222 1.77 29.47 14.84
CA VAL A 222 0.33 29.62 15.07
C VAL A 222 -0.18 28.81 16.26
N SER A 223 0.48 27.73 16.66
CA SER A 223 0.06 26.95 17.84
C SER A 223 0.51 27.58 19.16
N PRO A 224 -0.03 27.11 20.31
CA PRO A 224 0.60 27.32 21.60
C PRO A 224 2.08 26.87 21.62
N PRO A 225 2.92 27.40 22.53
CA PRO A 225 4.31 27.00 22.68
C PRO A 225 4.45 25.57 23.26
N ALA A 226 5.61 24.96 23.04
CA ALA A 226 6.03 23.69 23.66
C ALA A 226 5.12 22.48 23.35
N LEU A 227 4.87 22.23 22.06
CA LEU A 227 4.27 20.97 21.64
C LEU A 227 5.34 19.87 21.72
N ASN A 228 5.28 19.05 22.78
CA ASN A 228 6.29 18.04 23.08
C ASN A 228 6.36 16.86 22.08
N LYS A 229 5.48 16.85 21.07
CA LYS A 229 5.42 15.82 20.04
C LYS A 229 5.10 16.45 18.70
N VAL A 230 5.57 15.80 17.64
CA VAL A 230 5.25 16.18 16.26
C VAL A 230 3.75 16.02 16.02
N GLN A 231 3.13 17.07 15.49
CA GLN A 231 1.70 17.11 15.27
C GLN A 231 1.33 16.59 13.88
N ARG A 232 0.18 15.95 13.77
CA ARG A 232 -0.47 15.69 12.48
C ARG A 232 -1.36 16.89 12.17
N LEU A 233 -1.28 17.32 10.92
CA LEU A 233 -1.85 18.55 10.44
C LEU A 233 -2.85 18.23 9.34
N PHE A 234 -4.01 18.88 9.36
CA PHE A 234 -5.07 18.62 8.38
C PHE A 234 -5.70 19.93 7.92
N TRP A 235 -5.63 20.19 6.62
CA TRP A 235 -6.29 21.35 6.01
C TRP A 235 -7.72 20.98 5.60
N CYS A 236 -8.68 21.82 5.96
CA CYS A 236 -10.05 21.72 5.49
C CYS A 236 -10.63 23.12 5.23
N GLY A 237 -11.00 23.39 3.97
CA GLY A 237 -11.68 24.62 3.60
C GLY A 237 -10.86 25.92 3.78
N GLY A 238 -9.55 25.81 3.98
CA GLY A 238 -8.64 26.92 4.32
C GLY A 238 -8.34 27.05 5.82
N ASP A 239 -8.92 26.19 6.66
CA ASP A 239 -8.68 26.12 8.10
C ASP A 239 -7.78 24.92 8.42
N LEU A 240 -6.84 25.10 9.36
CA LEU A 240 -5.86 24.06 9.75
C LEU A 240 -6.23 23.42 11.08
N PHE A 241 -6.35 22.10 11.11
CA PHE A 241 -6.66 21.33 12.30
C PHE A 241 -5.45 20.56 12.80
N PHE A 242 -5.31 20.47 14.12
CA PHE A 242 -4.37 19.59 14.81
C PHE A 242 -4.88 19.30 16.23
N GLY A 243 -4.33 18.29 16.90
CA GLY A 243 -4.74 17.93 18.26
C GLY A 243 -3.56 17.62 19.16
N TYR A 244 -3.51 18.23 20.35
CA TYR A 244 -2.42 18.08 21.30
C TYR A 244 -2.91 18.05 22.75
N GLY A 245 -2.37 17.13 23.55
CA GLY A 245 -2.80 16.92 24.93
C GLY A 245 -4.27 16.51 24.92
N GLU A 246 -5.11 17.25 25.63
CA GLU A 246 -6.55 16.98 25.67
C GLU A 246 -7.35 17.74 24.59
N ASN A 247 -6.68 18.54 23.74
CA ASN A 247 -7.35 19.62 23.00
C ASN A 247 -7.29 19.47 21.48
N ILE A 248 -8.42 19.77 20.83
CA ILE A 248 -8.51 19.93 19.38
C ILE A 248 -8.40 21.41 19.06
N PHE A 249 -7.49 21.76 18.16
CA PHE A 249 -7.25 23.12 17.72
C PHE A 249 -7.63 23.30 16.26
N VAL A 250 -8.09 24.52 15.94
CA VAL A 250 -8.22 25.01 14.58
C VAL A 250 -7.47 26.33 14.44
N VAL A 251 -6.74 26.51 13.36
CA VAL A 251 -6.17 27.80 12.97
C VAL A 251 -7.04 28.38 11.88
N GLN A 252 -7.71 29.49 12.18
CA GLN A 252 -8.57 30.22 11.25
C GLN A 252 -8.05 31.65 11.14
N ASN A 253 -7.85 32.14 9.90
CA ASN A 253 -7.31 33.48 9.66
C ASN A 253 -6.01 33.78 10.45
N GLY A 254 -5.16 32.76 10.62
CA GLY A 254 -3.90 32.86 11.36
C GLY A 254 -4.04 32.93 12.89
N GLN A 255 -5.24 32.73 13.45
CA GLN A 255 -5.49 32.64 14.88
C GLN A 255 -5.82 31.20 15.28
N CYS A 256 -5.14 30.69 16.30
CA CYS A 256 -5.40 29.36 16.85
C CYS A 256 -6.49 29.41 17.91
N VAL A 257 -7.53 28.62 17.71
CA VAL A 257 -8.70 28.50 18.58
C VAL A 257 -8.80 27.06 19.07
N GLN A 258 -9.05 26.88 20.35
CA GLN A 258 -9.36 25.58 20.94
C GLN A 258 -10.86 25.27 20.73
N LEU A 259 -11.16 24.12 20.13
CA LEU A 259 -12.53 23.71 19.80
C LEU A 259 -13.19 22.87 20.89
N SER A 260 -12.42 22.02 21.55
CA SER A 260 -12.90 21.15 22.62
C SER A 260 -11.73 20.70 23.47
N SER A 261 -12.02 20.38 24.73
CA SER A 261 -11.19 19.53 25.58
C SER A 261 -11.85 18.16 25.72
N SER A 262 -11.04 17.11 25.64
CA SER A 262 -11.36 15.74 26.01
C SER A 262 -10.82 15.47 27.41
N LYS A 263 -11.27 14.42 28.10
CA LYS A 263 -10.58 13.92 29.32
C LYS A 263 -9.47 12.92 29.00
N ILE A 264 -9.18 12.72 27.72
CA ILE A 264 -8.20 11.75 27.22
C ILE A 264 -7.10 12.55 26.57
N GLU A 265 -5.89 12.43 27.10
CA GLU A 265 -4.69 12.96 26.48
C GLU A 265 -4.33 12.18 25.20
N TYR A 266 -3.93 12.91 24.17
CA TYR A 266 -3.43 12.39 22.92
C TYR A 266 -2.19 13.15 22.47
N SER A 267 -1.26 12.44 21.85
CA SER A 267 -0.04 13.03 21.29
C SER A 267 -0.27 13.76 19.97
N SER A 268 -1.23 13.28 19.19
CA SER A 268 -1.64 13.78 17.88
C SER A 268 -3.04 13.24 17.57
N LEU A 269 -3.80 13.92 16.71
CA LEU A 269 -5.05 13.40 16.15
C LEU A 269 -4.93 13.18 14.65
N ASP A 270 -5.61 12.15 14.16
CA ASP A 270 -5.90 11.96 12.75
C ASP A 270 -7.23 12.59 12.39
N PHE A 271 -7.31 13.10 11.17
CA PHE A 271 -8.47 13.83 10.68
C PHE A 271 -8.87 13.33 9.29
N LEU A 272 -10.17 13.38 9.01
CA LEU A 272 -10.74 13.07 7.71
C LEU A 272 -12.02 13.88 7.53
N GLN A 273 -12.23 14.48 6.36
CA GLN A 273 -13.46 15.20 6.03
C GLN A 273 -14.29 14.39 5.03
N THR A 274 -15.56 14.12 5.35
CA THR A 274 -16.54 13.52 4.43
C THR A 274 -17.18 14.58 3.52
N GLY A 275 -17.80 14.14 2.43
CA GLY A 275 -18.41 15.00 1.40
C GLY A 275 -19.58 15.87 1.88
N ASP A 276 -20.21 15.52 3.00
CA ASP A 276 -21.21 16.34 3.71
C ASP A 276 -20.59 17.44 4.58
N GLY A 277 -19.25 17.54 4.59
CA GLY A 277 -18.49 18.57 5.29
C GLY A 277 -18.19 18.26 6.75
N LYS A 278 -18.61 17.12 7.29
CA LYS A 278 -18.23 16.68 8.65
C LYS A 278 -16.75 16.31 8.68
N ILE A 279 -16.07 16.70 9.76
CA ILE A 279 -14.67 16.31 9.99
C ILE A 279 -14.65 15.33 11.16
N TYR A 280 -14.10 14.15 10.94
CA TYR A 280 -13.87 13.17 11.98
C TYR A 280 -12.45 13.32 12.51
N ALA A 281 -12.28 13.23 13.84
CA ALA A 281 -10.98 13.29 14.49
C ALA A 281 -10.79 12.13 15.46
N SER A 282 -9.64 11.45 15.42
CA SER A 282 -9.37 10.26 16.23
C SER A 282 -7.95 10.24 16.79
N ASN A 283 -7.79 9.68 17.99
CA ASN A 283 -6.47 9.38 18.56
C ASN A 283 -5.98 7.94 18.28
N ASN A 284 -6.64 7.24 17.35
CA ASN A 284 -6.35 5.87 16.92
C ASN A 284 -6.49 4.76 17.96
N ALA A 285 -7.09 5.01 19.12
CA ALA A 285 -7.21 3.93 20.09
C ALA A 285 -8.43 4.01 21.01
N TRP A 286 -8.96 5.20 21.35
CA TRP A 286 -10.05 5.30 22.35
C TRP A 286 -11.05 6.43 22.16
N ALA A 287 -10.81 7.39 21.25
CA ALA A 287 -11.68 8.53 21.09
C ALA A 287 -11.92 8.87 19.62
N LEU A 288 -13.19 9.13 19.29
CA LEU A 288 -13.63 9.67 18.01
C LEU A 288 -14.48 10.91 18.26
N PHE A 289 -14.23 11.95 17.48
CA PHE A 289 -15.00 13.17 17.48
C PHE A 289 -15.57 13.43 16.10
N CYS A 290 -16.76 14.02 16.06
CA CYS A 290 -17.33 14.64 14.88
C CYS A 290 -17.32 16.16 15.07
N ILE A 291 -16.67 16.85 14.15
CA ILE A 291 -16.53 18.30 14.12
C ILE A 291 -17.41 18.84 13.00
N THR A 292 -18.29 19.77 13.37
CA THR A 292 -19.28 20.39 12.48
C THR A 292 -19.29 21.90 12.70
N LYS A 293 -19.88 22.66 11.77
CA LYS A 293 -20.17 24.08 12.01
C LYS A 293 -21.55 24.22 12.65
N ASP A 294 -21.65 25.06 13.68
CA ASP A 294 -22.93 25.47 14.25
C ASP A 294 -23.65 26.50 13.37
N GLN A 295 -24.83 26.96 13.80
CA GLN A 295 -25.61 27.97 13.07
C GLN A 295 -24.89 29.31 12.91
N SER A 296 -23.89 29.60 13.74
CA SER A 296 -23.05 30.81 13.65
C SER A 296 -21.82 30.61 12.75
N GLY A 297 -21.63 29.41 12.19
CA GLY A 297 -20.49 29.05 11.36
C GLY A 297 -19.24 28.67 12.15
N ARG A 298 -19.32 28.56 13.48
CA ARG A 298 -18.18 28.16 14.34
C ARG A 298 -18.07 26.65 14.41
N TYR A 299 -16.83 26.15 14.41
CA TYR A 299 -16.60 24.72 14.59
C TYR A 299 -16.94 24.27 16.01
N VAL A 300 -17.59 23.12 16.11
CA VAL A 300 -17.92 22.44 17.36
C VAL A 300 -17.55 20.97 17.21
N ALA A 301 -16.70 20.48 18.10
CA ALA A 301 -16.35 19.07 18.19
C ALA A 301 -17.22 18.36 19.24
N ARG A 302 -17.77 17.21 18.90
CA ARG A 302 -18.57 16.36 19.80
C ARG A 302 -18.04 14.94 19.78
N PRO A 303 -17.99 14.23 20.92
CA PRO A 303 -17.71 12.80 20.93
C PRO A 303 -18.68 12.06 20.02
N HIS A 304 -18.18 11.12 19.24
CA HIS A 304 -18.98 10.26 18.38
C HIS A 304 -19.54 9.06 19.15
N THR A 305 -20.61 8.46 18.64
CA THR A 305 -21.28 7.31 19.28
C THR A 305 -20.44 6.03 19.25
N PHE A 306 -19.59 5.88 18.24
CA PHE A 306 -18.64 4.76 18.14
C PHE A 306 -17.49 4.94 19.14
N LYS A 307 -17.36 4.00 20.08
CA LYS A 307 -16.40 4.08 21.20
C LYS A 307 -15.11 3.30 21.00
N PHE A 308 -15.13 2.27 20.15
CA PHE A 308 -13.97 1.41 19.90
C PHE A 308 -13.78 1.28 18.41
N MET A 309 -12.59 1.64 17.95
CA MET A 309 -12.18 1.44 16.57
C MET A 309 -10.82 0.78 16.58
N GLN A 310 -10.64 -0.16 15.66
CA GLN A 310 -9.33 -0.75 15.43
C GLN A 310 -8.38 0.35 14.94
N ASN A 311 -7.10 0.21 15.31
CA ASN A 311 -6.07 1.22 15.11
C ASN A 311 -6.03 1.72 13.66
N GLY A 312 -6.02 3.06 13.47
CA GLY A 312 -5.61 3.68 12.22
C GLY A 312 -6.69 3.90 11.15
N PHE A 313 -7.98 3.71 11.43
CA PHE A 313 -9.04 3.85 10.40
C PHE A 313 -9.12 5.26 9.76
N LEU A 314 -8.81 6.35 10.50
CA LEU A 314 -8.67 7.69 9.90
C LEU A 314 -7.29 7.94 9.32
N LEU A 315 -6.24 7.38 9.94
CA LEU A 315 -4.87 7.56 9.49
C LEU A 315 -4.65 6.98 8.09
N HIS A 316 -5.28 5.84 7.83
CA HIS A 316 -5.10 5.05 6.62
C HIS A 316 -6.39 4.99 5.80
N GLY A 317 -7.26 5.98 5.96
CA GLY A 317 -8.55 6.09 5.30
C GLY A 317 -8.72 7.38 4.51
N CYS A 318 -9.76 7.44 3.69
CA CYS A 318 -10.17 8.62 2.96
C CYS A 318 -11.70 8.71 2.87
N ALA A 319 -12.21 9.81 2.33
CA ALA A 319 -13.65 9.96 2.13
C ALA A 319 -14.10 9.27 0.83
N ASN A 320 -15.30 8.70 0.87
CA ASN A 320 -16.06 8.36 -0.33
C ASN A 320 -17.48 8.91 -0.21
N GLY A 321 -17.72 10.08 -0.81
CA GLY A 321 -18.94 10.84 -0.55
C GLY A 321 -19.10 11.08 0.95
N ASN A 322 -20.24 10.70 1.51
CA ASN A 322 -20.54 10.88 2.94
C ASN A 322 -20.00 9.73 3.83
N ASN A 323 -19.28 8.79 3.26
CA ASN A 323 -18.76 7.62 3.96
C ASN A 323 -17.25 7.74 4.22
N VAL A 324 -16.78 7.03 5.23
CA VAL A 324 -15.35 6.80 5.47
C VAL A 324 -14.95 5.49 4.81
N LEU A 325 -13.92 5.52 3.98
CA LEU A 325 -13.34 4.37 3.30
C LEU A 325 -11.96 4.09 3.89
N TYR A 326 -11.71 2.86 4.33
CA TYR A 326 -10.42 2.46 4.90
C TYR A 326 -10.12 0.98 4.63
N CYS A 327 -8.87 0.57 4.80
CA CYS A 327 -8.47 -0.83 4.68
C CYS A 327 -8.57 -1.55 6.02
N GLN A 328 -9.14 -2.77 6.02
CA GLN A 328 -9.16 -3.64 7.18
C GLN A 328 -9.14 -5.11 6.76
N PRO A 329 -8.33 -5.95 7.42
CA PRO A 329 -8.42 -7.39 7.23
C PRO A 329 -9.75 -7.96 7.76
N LEU A 330 -10.35 -8.81 6.95
CA LEU A 330 -11.46 -9.70 7.28
C LEU A 330 -10.92 -11.10 7.54
N VAL A 331 -11.71 -11.94 8.22
CA VAL A 331 -11.39 -13.36 8.42
C VAL A 331 -12.44 -14.20 7.70
N GLU A 332 -11.98 -15.03 6.77
CA GLU A 332 -12.79 -15.99 6.02
C GLU A 332 -12.14 -17.36 6.13
N LYS A 333 -12.84 -18.36 6.67
CA LYS A 333 -12.32 -19.73 6.85
C LYS A 333 -10.95 -19.79 7.54
N GLY A 334 -10.74 -18.93 8.54
CA GLY A 334 -9.47 -18.82 9.27
C GLY A 334 -8.33 -18.12 8.52
N LYS A 335 -8.56 -17.64 7.29
CA LYS A 335 -7.60 -16.86 6.49
C LYS A 335 -7.86 -15.37 6.64
N ILE A 336 -6.79 -14.60 6.75
CA ILE A 336 -6.83 -13.13 6.77
C ILE A 336 -6.92 -12.63 5.33
N ILE A 337 -7.97 -11.87 5.03
CA ILE A 337 -8.21 -11.29 3.71
C ILE A 337 -8.23 -9.77 3.85
N PRO A 338 -7.30 -9.03 3.22
CA PRO A 338 -7.39 -7.59 3.20
C PRO A 338 -8.64 -7.15 2.44
N ALA A 339 -9.33 -6.15 2.96
CA ALA A 339 -10.54 -5.61 2.36
C ALA A 339 -10.58 -4.09 2.48
N LEU A 340 -11.29 -3.46 1.55
CA LEU A 340 -11.81 -2.12 1.73
C LEU A 340 -13.10 -2.19 2.52
N ILE A 341 -13.24 -1.30 3.49
CA ILE A 341 -14.44 -1.11 4.29
C ILE A 341 -14.93 0.31 4.07
N GLN A 342 -16.19 0.44 3.68
CA GLN A 342 -16.87 1.73 3.54
C GLN A 342 -17.95 1.85 4.61
N VAL A 343 -17.79 2.78 5.54
CA VAL A 343 -18.71 2.97 6.68
C VAL A 343 -19.44 4.30 6.54
N ASN A 344 -20.77 4.24 6.64
CA ASN A 344 -21.57 5.43 6.90
C ASN A 344 -21.51 5.76 8.39
N MET A 345 -20.84 6.86 8.73
CA MET A 345 -20.56 7.18 10.14
C MET A 345 -21.83 7.54 10.94
N ASP A 346 -22.90 8.01 10.30
CA ASP A 346 -24.15 8.34 10.99
C ASP A 346 -24.97 7.09 11.37
N SER A 347 -25.02 6.10 10.47
CA SER A 347 -25.87 4.90 10.63
C SER A 347 -25.12 3.67 11.12
N GLY A 348 -23.80 3.63 10.96
CA GLY A 348 -22.97 2.44 11.20
C GLY A 348 -23.14 1.33 10.16
N ARG A 349 -23.96 1.53 9.13
CA ARG A 349 -24.03 0.61 7.99
C ARG A 349 -22.71 0.66 7.23
N TYR A 350 -22.24 -0.50 6.81
CA TYR A 350 -21.02 -0.58 6.03
C TYR A 350 -21.07 -1.66 4.97
N SER A 351 -20.32 -1.43 3.90
CA SER A 351 -20.04 -2.39 2.85
C SER A 351 -18.55 -2.72 2.85
N TYR A 352 -18.20 -3.86 2.26
CA TYR A 352 -16.81 -4.28 2.14
C TYR A 352 -16.52 -4.87 0.76
N ALA A 353 -15.27 -4.77 0.33
CA ALA A 353 -14.79 -5.40 -0.89
C ALA A 353 -13.40 -6.00 -0.66
N LYS A 354 -13.21 -7.25 -1.09
CA LYS A 354 -11.93 -7.95 -0.92
C LYS A 354 -10.87 -7.32 -1.82
N LEU A 355 -9.69 -7.07 -1.26
CA LEU A 355 -8.52 -6.60 -2.00
C LEU A 355 -7.66 -7.81 -2.34
N LYS A 356 -7.86 -8.39 -3.52
CA LYS A 356 -6.99 -9.48 -3.97
C LYS A 356 -5.55 -8.99 -4.14
N HIS A 357 -4.59 -9.89 -4.02
CA HIS A 357 -3.16 -9.63 -4.25
C HIS A 357 -2.51 -8.57 -3.34
N MET A 358 -3.22 -8.08 -2.32
CA MET A 358 -2.66 -7.21 -1.27
C MET A 358 -2.26 -8.01 -0.03
N THR A 359 -1.33 -7.48 0.75
CA THR A 359 -1.01 -8.03 2.08
C THR A 359 -2.13 -7.69 3.07
N GLY A 360 -2.22 -8.42 4.19
CA GLY A 360 -3.24 -8.22 5.23
C GLY A 360 -3.23 -6.83 5.90
N SER A 361 -2.20 -6.01 5.67
CA SER A 361 -2.11 -4.63 6.11
C SER A 361 -1.95 -3.73 4.89
N ALA A 362 -2.92 -2.87 4.63
CA ALA A 362 -2.90 -1.91 3.53
C ALA A 362 -3.39 -0.54 4.01
N ASN A 363 -3.03 0.51 3.28
CA ASN A 363 -3.54 1.86 3.51
C ASN A 363 -4.21 2.35 2.24
N ILE A 364 -5.28 3.13 2.38
CA ILE A 364 -5.93 3.79 1.25
C ILE A 364 -5.79 5.30 1.37
N LYS A 365 -5.61 5.95 0.22
CA LYS A 365 -5.59 7.40 0.07
C LYS A 365 -6.54 7.79 -1.06
N ASP A 366 -7.15 8.95 -0.90
CA ASP A 366 -7.78 9.62 -2.04
C ASP A 366 -6.66 10.10 -2.98
N TRP A 367 -6.57 9.53 -4.18
CA TRP A 367 -5.51 9.88 -5.13
C TRP A 367 -5.89 11.11 -5.94
N ASP A 368 -7.08 11.07 -6.53
CA ASP A 368 -7.70 12.17 -7.26
C ASP A 368 -9.18 11.88 -7.52
N ASN A 369 -9.82 12.66 -8.39
CA ASN A 369 -11.23 12.47 -8.73
C ASN A 369 -11.53 11.14 -9.45
N GLU A 370 -10.53 10.46 -10.00
CA GLU A 370 -10.68 9.25 -10.80
C GLU A 370 -10.32 7.98 -10.02
N PHE A 371 -9.32 8.05 -9.14
CA PHE A 371 -8.75 6.88 -8.48
C PHE A 371 -8.69 6.99 -6.95
N TRP A 372 -8.88 5.85 -6.29
CA TRP A 372 -8.27 5.60 -4.99
C TRP A 372 -6.91 4.94 -5.18
N TYR A 373 -5.98 5.23 -4.27
CA TYR A 373 -4.67 4.58 -4.22
C TYR A 373 -4.56 3.75 -2.96
N VAL A 374 -4.26 2.46 -3.12
CA VAL A 374 -4.04 1.52 -2.03
C VAL A 374 -2.59 1.08 -2.04
N ASP A 375 -1.87 1.28 -0.94
CA ASP A 375 -0.51 0.76 -0.76
C ASP A 375 -0.48 -0.37 0.26
N GLY A 376 0.34 -1.39 -0.02
CA GLY A 376 0.56 -2.50 0.89
C GLY A 376 1.60 -2.10 1.92
N MET A 377 1.34 -2.40 3.20
CA MET A 377 2.42 -2.48 4.17
C MET A 377 3.21 -3.75 3.82
N LEU A 378 4.22 -3.59 2.96
CA LEU A 378 5.02 -4.69 2.43
C LEU A 378 5.73 -5.39 3.59
N ASP A 379 5.30 -6.61 3.90
CA ASP A 379 6.10 -7.54 4.70
C ASP A 379 7.38 -7.81 3.89
N PRO A 380 8.57 -7.53 4.45
CA PRO A 380 9.84 -7.73 3.76
C PRO A 380 10.04 -9.12 3.15
N LEU A 381 9.32 -10.11 3.68
CA LEU A 381 9.42 -11.52 3.33
C LEU A 381 8.35 -11.96 2.32
N LYS A 382 7.29 -11.17 2.09
CA LYS A 382 6.17 -11.54 1.21
C LYS A 382 6.12 -10.64 -0.02
N LYS A 383 6.99 -10.94 -0.99
CA LYS A 383 7.15 -10.16 -2.23
C LYS A 383 6.29 -10.67 -3.40
N SER A 384 5.34 -11.56 -3.14
CA SER A 384 4.34 -12.01 -4.11
C SER A 384 3.08 -11.14 -4.16
N TYR A 385 3.02 -10.09 -3.34
CA TYR A 385 1.88 -9.17 -3.30
C TYR A 385 2.15 -7.91 -4.11
N ASP A 386 1.09 -7.25 -4.53
CA ASP A 386 1.15 -5.95 -5.20
C ASP A 386 1.83 -4.91 -4.31
N MET A 387 2.64 -4.07 -4.94
CA MET A 387 3.24 -2.91 -4.30
C MET A 387 2.17 -1.85 -3.99
N ALA A 388 1.26 -1.66 -4.95
CA ALA A 388 0.10 -0.78 -4.81
C ALA A 388 -0.97 -1.09 -5.86
N GLN A 389 -2.19 -0.60 -5.61
CA GLN A 389 -3.33 -0.69 -6.51
C GLN A 389 -3.97 0.70 -6.71
N PHE A 390 -4.35 1.00 -7.95
CA PHE A 390 -5.14 2.18 -8.32
C PHE A 390 -6.53 1.71 -8.69
N ILE A 391 -7.53 2.09 -7.89
CA ILE A 391 -8.91 1.61 -8.06
C ILE A 391 -9.73 2.75 -8.63
N SER A 392 -10.27 2.56 -9.83
CA SER A 392 -11.16 3.51 -10.49
C SER A 392 -12.43 3.70 -9.66
N LYS A 393 -12.68 4.94 -9.21
CA LYS A 393 -13.90 5.28 -8.46
C LYS A 393 -15.16 5.12 -9.29
N LYS A 394 -15.03 5.22 -10.62
CA LYS A 394 -16.15 5.16 -11.57
C LYS A 394 -16.50 3.73 -11.97
N THR A 395 -15.49 2.92 -12.28
CA THR A 395 -15.68 1.59 -12.87
C THR A 395 -15.40 0.45 -11.89
N GLY A 396 -14.74 0.74 -10.77
CA GLY A 396 -14.25 -0.26 -9.83
C GLY A 396 -13.03 -1.04 -10.34
N GLU A 397 -12.51 -0.71 -11.53
CA GLU A 397 -11.38 -1.40 -12.13
C GLU A 397 -10.09 -1.16 -11.34
N ILE A 398 -9.33 -2.23 -11.10
CA ILE A 398 -8.13 -2.27 -10.28
C ILE A 398 -6.90 -2.36 -11.18
N TYR A 399 -6.09 -1.30 -11.19
CA TYR A 399 -4.81 -1.23 -11.89
C TYR A 399 -3.67 -1.49 -10.90
N ARG A 400 -2.90 -2.54 -11.13
CA ARG A 400 -1.93 -3.07 -10.18
C ARG A 400 -0.52 -2.60 -10.51
N ILE A 401 0.23 -2.17 -9.50
CA ILE A 401 1.69 -2.11 -9.53
C ILE A 401 2.19 -3.39 -8.87
N ARG A 402 2.50 -4.39 -9.70
CA ARG A 402 2.96 -5.71 -9.25
C ARG A 402 4.35 -5.65 -8.63
N SER A 403 4.66 -6.67 -7.82
CA SER A 403 6.03 -6.89 -7.37
C SER A 403 6.99 -7.00 -8.55
N GLY A 404 8.16 -6.38 -8.42
CA GLY A 404 9.16 -6.31 -9.48
C GLY A 404 8.99 -5.15 -10.47
N ALA A 405 7.85 -4.44 -10.50
CA ALA A 405 7.65 -3.28 -11.38
C ALA A 405 8.74 -2.20 -11.24
N LEU A 406 9.31 -2.07 -10.04
CA LEU A 406 10.43 -1.17 -9.74
C LEU A 406 11.77 -1.91 -9.61
N GLY A 407 11.90 -3.11 -10.19
CA GLY A 407 13.02 -4.02 -9.97
C GLY A 407 13.12 -4.43 -8.49
N LYS A 408 14.34 -4.39 -7.93
CA LYS A 408 14.59 -4.67 -6.51
C LYS A 408 14.13 -3.60 -5.51
N TYR A 409 13.57 -2.49 -6.00
CA TYR A 409 13.20 -1.36 -5.15
C TYR A 409 11.78 -1.54 -4.61
N ARG A 410 11.59 -1.16 -3.35
CA ARG A 410 10.25 -1.13 -2.73
C ARG A 410 9.60 0.22 -2.96
N LEU A 411 8.29 0.22 -3.18
CA LEU A 411 7.50 1.44 -3.18
C LEU A 411 7.24 1.83 -1.73
N SER A 412 7.71 3.00 -1.33
CA SER A 412 7.50 3.53 0.03
C SER A 412 6.38 4.56 0.04
N ASN A 413 6.26 5.35 -1.01
CA ASN A 413 5.14 6.26 -1.20
C ASN A 413 5.00 6.63 -2.69
N ALA A 414 3.82 7.06 -3.09
CA ALA A 414 3.55 7.61 -4.41
C ALA A 414 2.86 8.96 -4.27
N VAL A 415 3.20 9.91 -5.13
CA VAL A 415 2.56 11.24 -5.16
C VAL A 415 2.28 11.66 -6.59
N ARG A 416 1.11 12.27 -6.77
CA ARG A 416 0.73 13.02 -7.96
C ARG A 416 1.04 14.51 -7.75
N LEU A 417 1.83 15.08 -8.66
CA LEU A 417 2.12 16.50 -8.71
C LEU A 417 0.96 17.29 -9.30
N SER A 418 0.97 18.62 -9.12
CA SER A 418 -0.06 19.52 -9.63
C SER A 418 -0.19 19.51 -11.16
N ASP A 419 0.92 19.24 -11.86
CA ASP A 419 0.95 19.07 -13.32
C ASP A 419 0.50 17.67 -13.78
N GLY A 420 0.13 16.80 -12.84
CA GLY A 420 -0.34 15.44 -13.09
C GLY A 420 0.76 14.38 -13.21
N LYS A 421 2.05 14.75 -13.16
CA LYS A 421 3.14 13.78 -13.15
C LYS A 421 3.15 12.98 -11.85
N ILE A 422 3.65 11.75 -11.93
CA ILE A 422 3.77 10.87 -10.77
C ILE A 422 5.23 10.78 -10.33
N VAL A 423 5.45 10.81 -9.02
CA VAL A 423 6.76 10.60 -8.40
C VAL A 423 6.63 9.56 -7.30
N PHE A 424 7.53 8.60 -7.29
CA PHE A 424 7.63 7.58 -6.24
C PHE A 424 8.78 7.90 -5.30
N ILE A 425 8.55 7.64 -4.01
CA ILE A 425 9.62 7.38 -3.06
C ILE A 425 9.86 5.88 -3.08
N ILE A 426 11.03 5.47 -3.54
CA ILE A 426 11.44 4.07 -3.59
C ILE A 426 12.56 3.79 -2.60
N SER A 427 12.65 2.57 -2.07
CA SER A 427 13.67 2.21 -1.08
C SER A 427 14.40 0.91 -1.40
N VAL A 428 15.71 0.90 -1.14
CA VAL A 428 16.58 -0.30 -1.16
C VAL A 428 17.49 -0.26 0.06
N SER A 429 17.50 -1.34 0.83
CA SER A 429 18.34 -1.52 2.02
C SER A 429 18.30 -0.33 3.00
N GLY A 430 17.11 0.27 3.18
CA GLY A 430 16.88 1.40 4.08
C GLY A 430 17.22 2.79 3.50
N SER A 431 17.73 2.88 2.27
CA SER A 431 17.95 4.17 1.59
C SER A 431 16.77 4.53 0.68
N ASN A 432 16.18 5.71 0.87
CA ASN A 432 15.08 6.21 0.04
C ASN A 432 15.62 7.02 -1.15
N LYS A 433 15.00 6.88 -2.32
CA LYS A 433 15.28 7.64 -3.54
C LYS A 433 13.98 8.14 -4.14
N LEU A 434 14.06 9.23 -4.89
CA LEU A 434 12.95 9.67 -5.73
C LEU A 434 13.07 9.01 -7.11
N PHE A 435 11.94 8.56 -7.65
CA PHE A 435 11.84 7.96 -8.97
C PHE A 435 10.69 8.60 -9.73
N LYS A 436 10.97 9.07 -10.94
CA LYS A 436 9.99 9.64 -11.85
C LYS A 436 9.78 8.67 -13.03
N PRO A 437 8.63 7.99 -13.12
CA PRO A 437 8.30 7.19 -14.30
C PRO A 437 8.27 8.07 -15.56
N ASP A 438 8.66 7.52 -16.71
CA ASP A 438 8.60 8.23 -17.99
C ASP A 438 7.15 8.32 -18.51
N ASP A 439 6.42 7.19 -18.48
CA ASP A 439 4.98 7.12 -18.77
C ASP A 439 4.28 6.17 -17.78
N PHE A 440 3.84 6.73 -16.65
CA PHE A 440 3.19 5.96 -15.60
C PHE A 440 1.84 5.35 -16.04
N TRP A 441 0.99 6.13 -16.69
CA TRP A 441 -0.36 5.70 -17.03
C TRP A 441 -0.37 4.77 -18.25
N GLY A 442 0.53 4.97 -19.22
CA GLY A 442 0.76 4.01 -20.30
C GLY A 442 1.19 2.65 -19.75
N TYR A 443 2.20 2.64 -18.88
CA TYR A 443 2.66 1.43 -18.20
C TYR A 443 1.52 0.72 -17.45
N LEU A 444 0.74 1.45 -16.64
CA LEU A 444 -0.37 0.82 -15.90
C LEU A 444 -1.40 0.17 -16.82
N LYS A 445 -1.73 0.78 -17.95
CA LYS A 445 -2.70 0.22 -18.91
C LYS A 445 -2.15 -1.00 -19.63
N GLU A 446 -0.89 -0.93 -20.08
CA GLU A 446 -0.21 -2.02 -20.76
C GLU A 446 -0.10 -3.25 -19.85
N MET A 447 0.30 -3.05 -18.59
CA MET A 447 0.43 -4.14 -17.63
C MET A 447 -0.91 -4.63 -17.06
N ASN A 448 -2.03 -3.95 -17.33
CA ASN A 448 -3.35 -4.33 -16.85
C ASN A 448 -4.36 -4.27 -18.01
N PRO A 449 -4.22 -5.13 -19.04
CA PRO A 449 -5.07 -5.08 -20.23
C PRO A 449 -6.54 -5.42 -19.92
N ASN A 450 -6.77 -6.27 -18.92
CA ASN A 450 -8.08 -6.68 -18.43
C ASN A 450 -8.16 -6.51 -16.90
N PRO A 451 -8.29 -5.27 -16.38
CA PRO A 451 -8.25 -5.03 -14.94
C PRO A 451 -9.45 -5.69 -14.25
N GLU A 452 -9.19 -6.37 -13.13
CA GLU A 452 -10.26 -6.89 -12.28
C GLU A 452 -11.14 -5.75 -11.74
N LYS A 453 -12.39 -6.07 -11.38
CA LYS A 453 -13.31 -5.11 -10.77
C LYS A 453 -13.53 -5.41 -9.31
N LEU A 454 -13.58 -4.34 -8.52
CA LEU A 454 -13.90 -4.39 -7.11
C LEU A 454 -15.36 -4.80 -6.89
N GLU A 455 -15.58 -5.85 -6.10
CA GLU A 455 -16.91 -6.38 -5.79
C GLU A 455 -17.33 -6.01 -4.37
N TRP A 456 -18.35 -5.16 -4.27
CA TRP A 456 -18.91 -4.71 -3.00
C TRP A 456 -19.96 -5.66 -2.45
N ASN A 457 -19.86 -5.93 -1.16
CA ASN A 457 -20.81 -6.71 -0.39
C ASN A 457 -21.33 -5.85 0.76
N GLU A 458 -22.63 -5.89 1.01
CA GLU A 458 -23.25 -5.22 2.16
C GLU A 458 -23.05 -6.07 3.42
N SER A 459 -22.72 -5.44 4.54
CA SER A 459 -22.67 -6.12 5.83
C SER A 459 -24.07 -6.27 6.43
N GLU A 460 -24.36 -7.45 6.95
CA GLU A 460 -25.58 -7.72 7.73
C GLU A 460 -25.50 -7.16 9.16
N VAL A 461 -24.30 -6.86 9.66
CA VAL A 461 -24.06 -6.28 10.99
C VAL A 461 -23.63 -4.81 10.89
N LEU A 462 -23.92 -4.03 11.93
CA LEU A 462 -23.48 -2.64 12.02
C LEU A 462 -22.05 -2.54 12.58
N PHE A 463 -21.31 -1.56 12.09
CA PHE A 463 -20.03 -1.14 12.64
C PHE A 463 -20.18 -0.79 14.14
N PRO A 464 -19.23 -1.17 15.01
CA PRO A 464 -17.91 -1.75 14.73
C PRO A 464 -17.86 -3.29 14.67
N ASN A 465 -19.00 -3.98 14.63
CA ASN A 465 -19.00 -5.44 14.52
C ASN A 465 -18.55 -5.88 13.12
N GLN A 466 -17.66 -6.86 13.04
CA GLN A 466 -17.17 -7.43 11.78
C GLN A 466 -18.04 -8.61 11.32
N PRO A 467 -18.16 -8.86 10.00
CA PRO A 467 -18.87 -10.01 9.50
C PRO A 467 -18.01 -11.26 9.75
N LYS A 468 -18.63 -12.38 10.12
CA LYS A 468 -17.97 -13.68 10.08
C LYS A 468 -18.22 -14.26 8.70
N LEU A 469 -17.18 -14.34 7.88
CA LEU A 469 -17.27 -14.96 6.56
C LEU A 469 -17.04 -16.46 6.72
N GLU A 470 -18.08 -17.26 6.45
CA GLU A 470 -18.04 -18.73 6.57
C GLU A 470 -17.33 -19.44 5.41
#